data_AF-A0A4U1IWS9-F1
#
_entry.id   AF-A0A4U1IWS9-F1
#
_cell.length_a   1.000
_cell.length_b   1.000
_cell.length_c   1.000
_cell.angle_alpha   90.00
_cell.angle_beta   90.00
_cell.angle_gamma   90.00
#
_symmetry.space_group_name_H-M   'P 1'
#
loop_
_entity.id
_entity.type
_entity.pdbx_description
1 polymer ?
#
loop_
_entity_poly.entity_id
_entity_poly.type
_entity_poly.pdbx_seq_one_letter_code
_entity_poly.pdbx_strand_id
1 'polypeptide(L)'
;MNGAYARICGWLATLALIGGGCGQLLGLDEYVGVDGAGGSGGAMSACGDGVVDPGETCDDGNDTADDGCTSCTVDACYTCPGTVGTQSICVAKKAGELCAAGLCDGAGQCVECLVNQHCSINGYCFDHSCKSCEDGLKNGDETDADCGGTHCSPCAQGKTCETKTDCATTFCVDGVCCGEPCDGACLTCISPGFIGECSAVDKYGEDPSYGAGEACLASEGEACIGNGGNCLKAFGQPCATNIECSTTRCADPDMNGSKTCVKLVGEPCALPADCYTNICTNSLCAM
;
A
#
# COMPACT_ATOMS: atom_id res chain seq x y z
N MET A 1 15.78 14.64 43.08
CA MET A 1 16.01 13.48 42.20
C MET A 1 16.93 13.92 41.08
N ASN A 2 18.10 13.27 41.00
CA ASN A 2 19.07 13.42 39.92
C ASN A 2 18.50 12.81 38.62
N GLY A 3 18.96 13.35 37.49
CA GLY A 3 19.04 12.69 36.19
C GLY A 3 20.20 13.32 35.42
N ALA A 4 21.33 12.63 35.37
CA ALA A 4 22.60 13.03 34.80
C ALA A 4 22.76 12.52 33.36
N TYR A 5 23.53 13.21 32.53
CA TYR A 5 24.58 12.60 31.70
C TYR A 5 25.71 13.61 31.48
N ALA A 6 26.93 13.18 31.82
CA ALA A 6 28.17 13.92 31.72
C ALA A 6 29.22 13.02 31.04
N ARG A 7 30.05 13.60 30.15
CA ARG A 7 31.48 13.26 29.91
C ARG A 7 32.09 14.48 29.19
N ILE A 8 32.82 15.41 29.82
CA ILE A 8 34.10 15.39 30.59
C ILE A 8 35.34 15.31 29.67
N CYS A 9 36.12 16.39 29.76
CA CYS A 9 37.59 16.59 29.61
C CYS A 9 37.89 17.72 28.60
N GLY A 10 38.49 18.85 28.97
CA GLY A 10 39.01 19.31 30.25
C GLY A 10 39.78 20.63 30.08
N TRP A 11 39.94 21.33 31.20
CA TRP A 11 40.84 22.46 31.47
C TRP A 11 40.42 23.82 30.88
N LEU A 12 39.63 24.63 31.60
CA LEU A 12 40.07 25.62 32.62
C LEU A 12 41.20 26.54 32.11
N ALA A 13 40.91 27.81 31.84
CA ALA A 13 40.87 28.87 32.84
C ALA A 13 40.43 30.21 32.23
N THR A 14 39.52 30.92 32.91
CA THR A 14 39.25 32.34 32.71
C THR A 14 40.11 33.17 33.69
N LEU A 15 40.35 34.43 33.27
CA LEU A 15 40.89 35.59 34.00
C LEU A 15 42.43 35.74 34.08
N ALA A 16 42.99 36.68 33.30
CA ALA A 16 43.24 38.07 33.74
C ALA A 16 44.07 38.86 32.72
N LEU A 17 43.59 40.08 32.41
CA LEU A 17 44.30 41.35 32.16
C LEU A 17 45.64 41.42 31.38
N ILE A 18 45.74 42.53 30.62
CA ILE A 18 46.90 43.26 30.08
C ILE A 18 47.29 42.95 28.62
N GLY A 19 47.02 43.92 27.74
CA GLY A 19 48.01 44.40 26.76
C GLY A 19 47.94 43.87 25.32
N GLY A 20 47.44 44.73 24.42
CA GLY A 20 48.16 45.12 23.20
C GLY A 20 48.02 44.27 21.93
N GLY A 21 47.27 44.81 20.94
CA GLY A 21 47.46 44.62 19.49
C GLY A 21 47.19 43.20 18.93
N CYS A 22 46.83 42.99 17.67
CA CYS A 22 46.85 43.83 16.48
C CYS A 22 45.98 43.19 15.39
N GLY A 23 45.19 43.99 14.65
CA GLY A 23 44.61 43.68 13.32
C GLY A 23 43.48 42.64 13.29
N GLN A 24 42.39 42.77 12.54
CA GLN A 24 42.10 43.62 11.38
C GLN A 24 40.57 43.78 11.33
N LEU A 25 40.13 45.03 11.18
CA LEU A 25 38.74 45.43 10.99
C LEU A 25 38.54 45.81 9.50
N LEU A 26 37.45 45.31 8.93
CA LEU A 26 36.62 45.90 7.85
C LEU A 26 37.09 45.80 6.39
N GLY A 27 36.10 45.49 5.54
CA GLY A 27 36.14 45.66 4.08
C GLY A 27 34.93 45.01 3.40
N LEU A 28 33.79 45.70 3.42
CA LEU A 28 32.68 45.51 2.46
C LEU A 28 32.94 46.41 1.23
N ASP A 29 32.40 45.98 0.09
CA ASP A 29 32.35 46.61 -1.24
C ASP A 29 33.65 46.70 -2.04
N GLU A 30 33.70 46.00 -3.19
CA GLU A 30 33.50 46.68 -4.48
C GLU A 30 33.09 45.70 -5.58
N TYR A 31 31.97 46.03 -6.21
CA TYR A 31 31.39 45.42 -7.41
C TYR A 31 32.33 45.68 -8.60
N VAL A 32 32.89 44.64 -9.22
CA VAL A 32 33.63 44.78 -10.49
C VAL A 32 32.95 43.94 -11.57
N GLY A 33 32.39 44.64 -12.55
CA GLY A 33 31.80 44.06 -13.75
C GLY A 33 32.83 43.30 -14.59
N VAL A 34 32.41 42.16 -15.11
CA VAL A 34 33.22 41.26 -15.94
C VAL A 34 33.03 41.64 -17.41
N ASP A 35 33.75 42.66 -17.87
CA ASP A 35 33.99 42.88 -19.30
C ASP A 35 35.43 42.46 -19.59
N GLY A 36 35.63 41.18 -19.91
CA GLY A 36 36.97 40.61 -20.11
C GLY A 36 36.94 39.31 -20.88
N ALA A 37 36.96 39.42 -22.21
CA ALA A 37 37.36 38.34 -23.11
C ALA A 37 38.86 37.99 -22.88
N GLY A 38 39.15 36.70 -22.74
CA GLY A 38 40.51 36.15 -22.90
C GLY A 38 41.23 35.79 -21.59
N GLY A 39 41.10 34.54 -21.18
CA GLY A 39 41.90 33.94 -20.11
C GLY A 39 41.71 32.43 -20.04
N SER A 40 42.55 31.67 -20.77
CA SER A 40 42.67 30.22 -20.65
C SER A 40 43.04 29.83 -19.23
N GLY A 41 42.14 29.12 -18.55
CA GLY A 41 42.34 28.63 -17.19
C GLY A 41 41.22 27.69 -16.77
N GLY A 42 41.16 26.51 -17.40
CA GLY A 42 40.45 25.31 -16.97
C GLY A 42 39.16 25.52 -16.19
N ALA A 43 38.08 25.89 -16.89
CA ALA A 43 36.76 25.48 -16.42
C ALA A 43 36.79 23.95 -16.36
N MET A 44 36.44 23.39 -15.20
CA MET A 44 36.11 21.98 -15.12
C MET A 44 35.01 21.74 -16.15
N SER A 45 35.29 20.91 -17.16
CA SER A 45 34.33 20.30 -18.10
C SER A 45 32.98 20.17 -17.41
N ALA A 46 32.04 21.04 -17.75
CA ALA A 46 30.74 21.07 -17.11
C ALA A 46 29.83 20.28 -18.03
N CYS A 47 29.49 19.07 -17.59
CA CYS A 47 28.52 18.29 -18.31
C CYS A 47 27.22 19.07 -18.50
N GLY A 48 26.62 18.94 -19.68
CA GLY A 48 25.38 19.63 -20.01
C GLY A 48 25.56 21.05 -20.50
N ASP A 49 26.77 21.47 -20.92
CA ASP A 49 27.01 22.80 -21.46
C ASP A 49 26.76 22.90 -22.99
N GLY A 50 26.45 21.77 -23.61
CA GLY A 50 26.16 21.62 -25.03
C GLY A 50 27.39 21.27 -25.86
N VAL A 51 28.52 20.93 -25.24
CA VAL A 51 29.78 20.66 -25.94
C VAL A 51 30.45 19.43 -25.34
N VAL A 52 30.58 18.35 -26.12
CA VAL A 52 31.38 17.19 -25.69
C VAL A 52 32.85 17.57 -25.58
N ASP A 53 33.35 17.70 -24.36
CA ASP A 53 34.73 18.06 -24.06
C ASP A 53 35.66 16.83 -23.95
N PRO A 54 37.00 17.02 -23.99
CA PRO A 54 37.95 15.92 -23.82
C PRO A 54 37.81 15.20 -22.47
N GLY A 55 37.25 13.99 -22.51
CA GLY A 55 37.02 13.15 -21.32
C GLY A 55 35.55 12.77 -21.12
N GLU A 56 34.64 13.45 -21.82
CA GLU A 56 33.21 13.16 -21.82
C GLU A 56 32.87 12.17 -22.93
N THR A 57 31.84 11.35 -22.69
CA THR A 57 31.34 10.40 -23.71
C THR A 57 30.11 10.92 -24.43
N CYS A 58 29.42 11.91 -23.84
CA CYS A 58 28.29 12.64 -24.36
C CYS A 58 28.18 13.97 -23.61
N ASP A 59 27.38 14.88 -24.17
CA ASP A 59 26.91 16.12 -23.55
C ASP A 59 25.63 16.51 -24.29
N ASP A 60 24.46 16.38 -23.68
CA ASP A 60 23.18 16.69 -24.33
C ASP A 60 22.68 18.12 -24.06
N GLY A 61 23.55 18.98 -23.52
CA GLY A 61 23.26 20.38 -23.23
C GLY A 61 22.34 20.61 -22.04
N ASN A 62 22.21 19.64 -21.14
CA ASN A 62 21.54 19.84 -19.86
C ASN A 62 22.06 18.91 -18.74
N ASP A 63 21.62 19.17 -17.50
CA ASP A 63 22.01 18.41 -16.28
C ASP A 63 20.92 17.42 -15.81
N THR A 64 19.89 17.15 -16.62
CA THR A 64 18.85 16.18 -16.25
C THR A 64 19.44 14.79 -16.25
N ALA A 65 19.15 14.02 -15.20
CA ALA A 65 19.59 12.63 -15.14
C ALA A 65 18.61 11.72 -15.89
N ASP A 66 19.14 10.62 -16.42
CA ASP A 66 18.42 9.53 -17.09
C ASP A 66 17.65 9.94 -18.36
N ASP A 67 18.02 11.06 -19.00
CA ASP A 67 17.50 11.49 -20.31
C ASP A 67 18.45 11.19 -21.48
N GLY A 68 19.60 10.59 -21.17
CA GLY A 68 20.55 10.05 -22.13
C GLY A 68 22.00 10.36 -21.82
N CYS A 69 22.29 11.45 -21.11
CA CYS A 69 23.64 11.81 -20.72
C CYS A 69 23.76 12.24 -19.25
N THR A 70 23.83 11.29 -18.33
CA THR A 70 24.06 11.59 -16.91
C THR A 70 25.54 11.62 -16.58
N SER A 71 26.01 12.68 -15.91
CA SER A 71 27.41 12.80 -15.47
C SER A 71 28.42 12.59 -16.61
N CYS A 72 28.06 13.01 -17.83
CA CYS A 72 28.85 12.92 -19.05
C CYS A 72 29.19 11.51 -19.49
N THR A 73 28.38 10.58 -19.01
CA THR A 73 28.34 9.19 -19.42
C THR A 73 27.03 8.90 -20.12
N VAL A 74 27.07 8.21 -21.26
CA VAL A 74 25.85 7.80 -21.95
C VAL A 74 25.07 6.88 -21.03
N ASP A 75 23.81 7.22 -20.79
CA ASP A 75 22.93 6.44 -19.92
C ASP A 75 22.64 5.06 -20.52
N ALA A 76 22.34 4.12 -19.61
CA ALA A 76 21.86 2.81 -20.02
C ALA A 76 20.62 3.00 -20.90
N CYS A 77 20.52 2.21 -21.98
CA CYS A 77 19.41 2.34 -22.93
C CYS A 77 19.35 3.64 -23.74
N TYR A 78 20.45 4.37 -23.85
CA TYR A 78 20.58 5.48 -24.81
C TYR A 78 21.69 5.26 -25.83
N THR A 79 21.56 5.96 -26.95
CA THR A 79 22.62 6.18 -27.92
C THR A 79 22.75 7.68 -28.14
N CYS A 80 23.94 8.20 -27.86
CA CYS A 80 24.25 9.62 -27.99
C CYS A 80 25.35 9.77 -29.05
N PRO A 81 25.00 9.85 -30.35
CA PRO A 81 25.96 10.26 -31.37
C PRO A 81 26.47 11.67 -31.05
N GLY A 82 27.74 11.75 -30.67
CA GLY A 82 28.45 13.00 -30.40
C GLY A 82 29.89 12.91 -30.89
N THR A 83 30.43 14.04 -31.34
CA THR A 83 31.86 14.22 -31.62
C THR A 83 32.40 15.30 -30.70
N VAL A 84 33.70 15.23 -30.34
CA VAL A 84 34.33 16.27 -29.51
C VAL A 84 34.06 17.66 -30.11
N GLY A 85 33.53 18.57 -29.31
CA GLY A 85 33.16 19.93 -29.72
C GLY A 85 31.72 20.11 -30.22
N THR A 86 30.84 19.11 -30.13
CA THR A 86 29.42 19.21 -30.54
C THR A 86 28.49 18.67 -29.47
N GLN A 87 27.31 19.27 -29.32
CA GLN A 87 26.21 18.71 -28.52
C GLN A 87 25.80 17.33 -29.03
N SER A 88 25.65 16.39 -28.12
CA SER A 88 25.12 15.05 -28.34
C SER A 88 23.60 15.09 -28.44
N ILE A 89 23.04 14.36 -29.38
CA ILE A 89 21.59 14.13 -29.44
C ILE A 89 21.34 12.72 -28.94
N CYS A 90 20.91 12.58 -27.70
CA CYS A 90 20.62 11.28 -27.11
C CYS A 90 19.24 10.78 -27.53
N VAL A 91 19.19 9.53 -27.99
CA VAL A 91 17.93 8.84 -28.30
C VAL A 91 17.88 7.51 -27.57
N ALA A 92 16.72 7.19 -27.02
CA ALA A 92 16.48 5.91 -26.38
C ALA A 92 16.68 4.76 -27.39
N LYS A 93 17.37 3.72 -26.94
CA LYS A 93 17.49 2.44 -27.65
C LYS A 93 16.11 1.82 -27.82
N LYS A 94 15.94 0.99 -28.84
CA LYS A 94 14.65 0.33 -29.07
C LYS A 94 14.36 -0.69 -27.97
N ALA A 95 13.07 -0.93 -27.75
CA ALA A 95 12.61 -1.98 -26.85
C ALA A 95 13.23 -3.35 -27.23
N GLY A 96 13.84 -4.03 -26.26
CA GLY A 96 14.49 -5.33 -26.42
C GLY A 96 15.98 -5.25 -26.80
N GLU A 97 16.56 -4.06 -26.98
CA GLU A 97 18.02 -3.93 -27.08
C GLU A 97 18.69 -4.22 -25.73
N LEU A 98 19.89 -4.81 -25.76
CA LEU A 98 20.62 -5.15 -24.54
C LEU A 98 21.15 -3.89 -23.83
N CYS A 99 21.06 -3.92 -22.51
CA CYS A 99 21.70 -2.97 -21.59
C CYS A 99 22.48 -3.72 -20.51
N ALA A 100 23.17 -2.99 -19.62
CA ALA A 100 24.10 -3.58 -18.66
C ALA A 100 23.46 -4.62 -17.72
N ALA A 101 22.18 -4.47 -17.40
CA ALA A 101 21.45 -5.32 -16.45
C ALA A 101 20.25 -6.07 -17.07
N GLY A 102 20.06 -6.02 -18.39
CA GLY A 102 18.89 -6.64 -19.03
C GLY A 102 18.59 -6.07 -20.42
N LEU A 103 17.37 -5.56 -20.59
CA LEU A 103 16.81 -5.10 -21.85
C LEU A 103 16.27 -3.67 -21.73
N CYS A 104 16.32 -2.91 -22.81
CA CYS A 104 15.73 -1.59 -22.87
C CYS A 104 14.23 -1.67 -23.09
N ASP A 105 13.44 -0.84 -22.42
CA ASP A 105 11.99 -0.76 -22.59
C ASP A 105 11.55 0.13 -23.77
N GLY A 106 12.48 0.87 -24.36
CA GLY A 106 12.21 1.85 -25.43
C GLY A 106 11.85 3.24 -24.92
N ALA A 107 11.68 3.43 -23.62
CA ALA A 107 11.47 4.71 -22.96
C ALA A 107 12.74 5.23 -22.25
N GLY A 108 13.84 4.46 -22.27
CA GLY A 108 15.12 4.85 -21.70
C GLY A 108 15.48 4.06 -20.44
N GLN A 109 14.63 3.12 -19.99
CA GLN A 109 14.91 2.32 -18.80
C GLN A 109 15.52 0.97 -19.17
N CYS A 110 16.53 0.55 -18.39
CA CYS A 110 17.11 -0.78 -18.45
C CYS A 110 16.38 -1.71 -17.47
N VAL A 111 15.61 -2.66 -18.00
CA VAL A 111 14.68 -3.50 -17.25
C VAL A 111 15.01 -4.99 -17.37
N GLU A 112 14.50 -5.81 -16.46
CA GLU A 112 14.78 -7.25 -16.45
C GLU A 112 14.05 -7.98 -17.58
N CYS A 113 12.82 -7.57 -17.89
CA CYS A 113 11.99 -8.22 -18.89
C CYS A 113 11.03 -7.24 -19.58
N LEU A 114 10.49 -7.68 -20.72
CA LEU A 114 9.44 -6.97 -21.48
C LEU A 114 8.32 -7.92 -21.87
N VAL A 115 8.64 -9.20 -22.02
CA VAL A 115 7.72 -10.30 -22.24
C VAL A 115 8.15 -11.50 -21.40
N ASN A 116 7.23 -12.43 -21.15
CA ASN A 116 7.50 -13.63 -20.32
C ASN A 116 8.69 -14.45 -20.83
N GLN A 117 8.96 -14.44 -22.14
CA GLN A 117 10.09 -15.15 -22.76
C GLN A 117 11.46 -14.60 -22.34
N HIS A 118 11.53 -13.40 -21.76
CA HIS A 118 12.78 -12.85 -21.21
C HIS A 118 13.09 -13.39 -19.81
N CYS A 119 12.12 -14.01 -19.15
CA CYS A 119 12.28 -14.60 -17.83
C CYS A 119 12.76 -16.06 -17.92
N SER A 120 13.32 -16.54 -16.81
CA SER A 120 13.75 -17.95 -16.67
C SER A 120 12.57 -18.93 -16.81
N ILE A 121 12.85 -20.24 -16.81
CA ILE A 121 11.81 -21.28 -16.87
C ILE A 121 10.71 -21.01 -15.83
N ASN A 122 9.45 -21.07 -16.28
CA ASN A 122 8.23 -20.79 -15.50
C ASN A 122 8.15 -19.37 -14.91
N GLY A 123 8.94 -18.43 -15.44
CA GLY A 123 8.85 -17.02 -15.10
C GLY A 123 7.90 -16.25 -16.02
N TYR A 124 7.32 -15.18 -15.49
CA TYR A 124 6.54 -14.20 -16.24
C TYR A 124 7.06 -12.80 -15.97
N CYS A 125 6.79 -11.90 -16.90
CA CYS A 125 7.20 -10.51 -16.77
C CYS A 125 6.05 -9.70 -16.18
N PHE A 126 6.29 -9.08 -15.03
CA PHE A 126 5.33 -8.19 -14.39
C PHE A 126 6.03 -6.90 -13.99
N ASP A 127 5.51 -5.78 -14.49
CA ASP A 127 6.08 -4.45 -14.27
C ASP A 127 7.61 -4.43 -14.45
N HIS A 128 8.05 -4.89 -15.63
CA HIS A 128 9.47 -4.90 -16.03
C HIS A 128 10.41 -5.74 -15.17
N SER A 129 9.88 -6.57 -14.27
CA SER A 129 10.60 -7.48 -13.39
C SER A 129 10.15 -8.92 -13.61
N CYS A 130 11.06 -9.88 -13.56
CA CYS A 130 10.70 -11.28 -13.62
C CYS A 130 10.13 -11.76 -12.29
N LYS A 131 9.05 -12.52 -12.38
CA LYS A 131 8.31 -13.16 -11.27
C LYS A 131 8.05 -14.62 -11.62
N SER A 132 7.72 -15.44 -10.63
CA SER A 132 7.45 -16.86 -10.85
C SER A 132 6.39 -17.36 -9.89
N CYS A 133 5.45 -18.14 -10.43
CA CYS A 133 4.38 -18.77 -9.68
C CYS A 133 4.80 -20.04 -8.92
N GLU A 134 6.11 -20.22 -8.69
CA GLU A 134 6.68 -21.42 -8.05
C GLU A 134 7.86 -21.05 -7.13
N ASP A 135 7.98 -19.77 -6.75
CA ASP A 135 9.10 -19.25 -5.96
C ASP A 135 8.81 -19.15 -4.45
N GLY A 136 7.59 -19.46 -4.02
CA GLY A 136 7.18 -19.47 -2.62
C GLY A 136 6.92 -18.08 -2.04
N LEU A 137 6.96 -17.04 -2.86
CA LEU A 137 6.69 -15.66 -2.47
C LEU A 137 5.30 -15.25 -2.99
N LYS A 138 4.71 -14.22 -2.39
CA LYS A 138 3.58 -13.50 -2.97
C LYS A 138 4.12 -12.27 -3.68
N ASN A 139 4.29 -12.32 -4.99
CA ASN A 139 4.88 -11.26 -5.79
C ASN A 139 4.20 -11.12 -7.17
N GLY A 140 4.58 -10.08 -7.93
CA GLY A 140 3.93 -9.82 -9.23
C GLY A 140 2.45 -9.47 -9.07
N ASP A 141 1.58 -10.14 -9.82
CA ASP A 141 0.12 -10.03 -9.73
C ASP A 141 -0.55 -11.18 -8.95
N GLU A 142 0.20 -11.95 -8.18
CA GLU A 142 -0.33 -13.02 -7.34
C GLU A 142 -1.23 -12.51 -6.22
N THR A 143 -2.35 -13.19 -6.00
CA THR A 143 -3.27 -12.86 -4.90
C THR A 143 -2.98 -13.63 -3.63
N ASP A 144 -2.33 -14.79 -3.72
CA ASP A 144 -1.70 -15.54 -2.63
C ASP A 144 -0.38 -16.11 -3.16
N ALA A 145 0.54 -16.54 -2.30
CA ALA A 145 1.85 -17.03 -2.73
C ALA A 145 1.71 -18.11 -3.81
N ASP A 146 2.38 -17.90 -4.94
CA ASP A 146 2.41 -18.80 -6.11
C ASP A 146 1.07 -19.01 -6.85
N CYS A 147 0.05 -18.17 -6.63
CA CYS A 147 -1.25 -18.35 -7.29
C CYS A 147 -2.09 -17.08 -7.44
N GLY A 148 -3.10 -17.17 -8.31
CA GLY A 148 -4.01 -16.07 -8.63
C GLY A 148 -3.43 -15.10 -9.64
N GLY A 149 -4.11 -13.97 -9.83
CA GLY A 149 -3.74 -13.00 -10.85
C GLY A 149 -4.02 -13.52 -12.27
N THR A 150 -3.36 -12.89 -13.23
CA THR A 150 -3.51 -13.20 -14.66
C THR A 150 -2.45 -14.16 -15.18
N HIS A 151 -1.31 -14.28 -14.49
CA HIS A 151 -0.18 -15.09 -14.93
C HIS A 151 -0.09 -16.45 -14.26
N CYS A 152 -0.57 -16.58 -13.02
CA CYS A 152 -0.49 -17.82 -12.27
C CYS A 152 -1.77 -18.64 -12.34
N SER A 153 -1.66 -19.91 -11.96
CA SER A 153 -2.84 -20.76 -11.86
C SER A 153 -3.77 -20.24 -10.75
N PRO A 154 -5.10 -20.43 -10.88
CA PRO A 154 -6.01 -20.04 -9.83
C PRO A 154 -5.67 -20.72 -8.50
N CYS A 155 -5.75 -19.97 -7.41
CA CYS A 155 -5.55 -20.41 -6.06
C CYS A 155 -6.55 -21.47 -5.63
N ALA A 156 -6.07 -22.40 -4.79
CA ALA A 156 -6.90 -23.40 -4.14
C ALA A 156 -7.87 -22.75 -3.13
N GLN A 157 -8.86 -23.52 -2.68
CA GLN A 157 -9.77 -23.11 -1.62
C GLN A 157 -8.99 -22.68 -0.35
N GLY A 158 -9.47 -21.62 0.31
CA GLY A 158 -8.89 -21.07 1.55
C GLY A 158 -7.70 -20.13 1.34
N LYS A 159 -7.27 -19.91 0.09
CA LYS A 159 -6.23 -18.95 -0.28
C LYS A 159 -6.80 -17.56 -0.53
N THR A 160 -5.96 -16.53 -0.45
CA THR A 160 -6.39 -15.14 -0.68
C THR A 160 -6.63 -14.83 -2.16
N CYS A 161 -7.65 -14.00 -2.42
CA CYS A 161 -8.07 -13.63 -3.77
C CYS A 161 -8.54 -12.18 -3.82
N GLU A 162 -8.53 -11.58 -5.01
CA GLU A 162 -9.08 -10.24 -5.25
C GLU A 162 -10.27 -10.29 -6.22
N THR A 163 -10.24 -11.24 -7.14
CA THR A 163 -11.21 -11.44 -8.21
C THR A 163 -11.64 -12.90 -8.29
N LYS A 164 -12.78 -13.15 -8.93
CA LYS A 164 -13.31 -14.51 -9.11
C LYS A 164 -12.35 -15.42 -9.89
N THR A 165 -11.56 -14.88 -10.81
CA THR A 165 -10.61 -15.65 -11.62
C THR A 165 -9.42 -16.16 -10.83
N ASP A 166 -9.13 -15.54 -9.68
CA ASP A 166 -8.04 -15.95 -8.82
C ASP A 166 -8.32 -17.27 -8.10
N CYS A 167 -9.57 -17.74 -8.07
CA CYS A 167 -9.96 -18.95 -7.37
C CYS A 167 -10.24 -20.09 -8.35
N ALA A 168 -9.68 -21.26 -8.07
CA ALA A 168 -10.01 -22.48 -8.81
C ALA A 168 -11.50 -22.83 -8.72
N THR A 169 -12.15 -22.41 -7.64
CA THR A 169 -13.59 -22.54 -7.40
C THR A 169 -14.42 -21.47 -8.11
N THR A 170 -13.79 -20.40 -8.60
CA THR A 170 -14.40 -19.18 -9.14
C THR A 170 -15.16 -18.31 -8.12
N PHE A 171 -15.09 -18.66 -6.83
CA PHE A 171 -15.76 -17.96 -5.75
C PHE A 171 -14.74 -17.24 -4.88
N CYS A 172 -14.50 -15.97 -5.19
CA CYS A 172 -13.74 -15.08 -4.30
C CYS A 172 -14.72 -14.32 -3.41
N VAL A 173 -14.75 -14.66 -2.13
CA VAL A 173 -15.69 -14.14 -1.12
C VAL A 173 -14.88 -13.78 0.12
N ASP A 174 -15.13 -12.61 0.72
CA ASP A 174 -14.37 -12.11 1.88
C ASP A 174 -12.85 -12.06 1.67
N GLY A 175 -12.41 -11.89 0.42
CA GLY A 175 -10.98 -11.91 0.05
C GLY A 175 -10.33 -13.30 0.10
N VAL A 176 -11.12 -14.37 0.18
CA VAL A 176 -10.66 -15.76 0.21
C VAL A 176 -11.41 -16.63 -0.80
N CYS A 177 -10.70 -17.60 -1.38
CA CYS A 177 -11.28 -18.58 -2.28
C CYS A 177 -12.20 -19.55 -1.54
N CYS A 178 -13.50 -19.36 -1.71
CA CYS A 178 -14.52 -20.17 -1.08
C CYS A 178 -14.84 -21.42 -1.91
N GLY A 179 -15.23 -22.51 -1.25
CA GLY A 179 -15.63 -23.76 -1.91
C GLY A 179 -16.92 -23.66 -2.71
N GLU A 180 -17.75 -22.65 -2.42
CA GLU A 180 -19.07 -22.41 -2.98
C GLU A 180 -19.36 -20.89 -3.06
N PRO A 181 -20.46 -20.45 -3.71
CA PRO A 181 -20.69 -19.03 -3.98
C PRO A 181 -20.70 -18.13 -2.75
N CYS A 182 -21.16 -18.63 -1.60
CA CYS A 182 -21.20 -17.97 -0.30
C CYS A 182 -21.58 -16.48 -0.34
N ASP A 183 -22.56 -16.12 -1.18
CA ASP A 183 -22.96 -14.76 -1.49
C ASP A 183 -24.21 -14.30 -0.71
N GLY A 184 -24.73 -15.15 0.16
CA GLY A 184 -25.83 -14.83 1.04
C GLY A 184 -25.42 -13.88 2.16
N ALA A 185 -26.38 -13.12 2.67
CA ALA A 185 -26.17 -12.32 3.87
C ALA A 185 -25.73 -13.20 5.04
N CYS A 186 -24.83 -12.70 5.89
CA CYS A 186 -24.39 -13.39 7.10
C CYS A 186 -23.78 -14.77 6.83
N LEU A 187 -23.08 -14.89 5.71
CA LEU A 187 -22.28 -16.04 5.34
C LEU A 187 -20.86 -15.56 5.15
N THR A 188 -19.91 -16.32 5.66
CA THR A 188 -18.50 -15.96 5.56
C THR A 188 -17.63 -17.16 5.24
N CYS A 189 -16.56 -16.92 4.49
CA CYS A 189 -15.54 -17.93 4.16
C CYS A 189 -14.25 -17.73 4.97
N ILE A 190 -14.21 -16.80 5.91
CA ILE A 190 -13.03 -16.52 6.76
C ILE A 190 -13.23 -16.96 8.22
N SER A 191 -14.17 -17.88 8.47
CA SER A 191 -14.42 -18.42 9.81
C SER A 191 -13.15 -19.04 10.41
N PRO A 192 -12.79 -18.71 11.66
CA PRO A 192 -11.61 -19.26 12.32
C PRO A 192 -11.64 -20.80 12.33
N GLY A 193 -10.63 -21.43 11.73
CA GLY A 193 -10.51 -22.88 11.64
C GLY A 193 -11.15 -23.52 10.40
N PHE A 194 -11.91 -22.76 9.60
CA PHE A 194 -12.61 -23.24 8.40
C PHE A 194 -12.45 -22.25 7.23
N ILE A 195 -11.22 -21.78 7.01
CA ILE A 195 -10.92 -20.81 5.94
C ILE A 195 -11.20 -21.45 4.57
N GLY A 196 -12.06 -20.79 3.78
CA GLY A 196 -12.54 -21.24 2.48
C GLY A 196 -13.82 -22.08 2.53
N GLU A 197 -14.34 -22.44 3.70
CA GLU A 197 -15.64 -23.11 3.83
C GLU A 197 -16.73 -22.08 4.16
N CYS A 198 -17.83 -22.11 3.41
CA CYS A 198 -18.94 -21.20 3.65
C CYS A 198 -19.64 -21.57 4.96
N SER A 199 -19.63 -20.63 5.90
CA SER A 199 -20.19 -20.82 7.23
C SER A 199 -21.09 -19.66 7.61
N ALA A 200 -22.09 -19.95 8.43
CA ALA A 200 -22.95 -18.93 9.01
C ALA A 200 -22.16 -18.02 9.95
N VAL A 201 -22.31 -16.71 9.78
CA VAL A 201 -21.93 -15.74 10.82
C VAL A 201 -22.82 -15.95 12.04
N ASP A 202 -22.22 -15.93 13.23
CA ASP A 202 -22.94 -16.12 14.49
C ASP A 202 -24.03 -15.05 14.70
N LYS A 203 -25.00 -15.37 15.56
CA LYS A 203 -26.04 -14.40 15.94
C LYS A 203 -25.41 -13.16 16.58
N TYR A 204 -25.86 -11.99 16.15
CA TYR A 204 -25.29 -10.68 16.48
C TYR A 204 -23.88 -10.41 15.92
N GLY A 205 -23.35 -11.34 15.12
CA GLY A 205 -22.14 -11.10 14.36
C GLY A 205 -22.39 -10.07 13.27
N GLU A 206 -21.28 -9.57 12.75
CA GLU A 206 -21.22 -8.63 11.65
C GLU A 206 -20.62 -9.34 10.45
N ASP A 207 -21.05 -8.91 9.26
CA ASP A 207 -20.59 -9.43 7.98
C ASP A 207 -20.16 -8.25 7.12
N PRO A 208 -18.87 -7.86 7.13
CA PRO A 208 -18.41 -6.64 6.48
C PRO A 208 -18.47 -6.66 4.95
N SER A 209 -18.75 -7.80 4.31
CA SER A 209 -18.65 -7.94 2.86
C SER A 209 -19.48 -9.08 2.30
N TYR A 210 -20.81 -9.00 2.41
CA TYR A 210 -21.70 -9.93 1.70
C TYR A 210 -22.24 -9.26 0.42
N GLY A 211 -22.07 -9.90 -0.74
CA GLY A 211 -22.75 -9.58 -2.02
C GLY A 211 -22.78 -8.12 -2.51
N ALA A 212 -22.19 -7.83 -3.68
CA ALA A 212 -22.39 -6.55 -4.41
C ALA A 212 -22.09 -5.24 -3.63
N GLY A 213 -21.32 -5.32 -2.55
CA GLY A 213 -20.93 -4.17 -1.72
C GLY A 213 -21.89 -3.87 -0.56
N GLU A 214 -22.78 -4.80 -0.22
CA GLU A 214 -23.59 -4.73 0.99
C GLU A 214 -22.79 -5.21 2.23
N ALA A 215 -23.15 -4.72 3.41
CA ALA A 215 -22.46 -5.06 4.66
C ALA A 215 -23.46 -5.12 5.82
N CYS A 216 -23.31 -6.13 6.68
CA CYS A 216 -24.14 -6.32 7.86
C CYS A 216 -23.39 -5.81 9.08
N LEU A 217 -23.47 -4.50 9.33
CA LEU A 217 -22.67 -3.84 10.36
C LEU A 217 -23.54 -3.27 11.47
N ALA A 218 -23.14 -3.48 12.73
CA ALA A 218 -23.84 -2.87 13.85
C ALA A 218 -23.71 -1.34 13.82
N SER A 219 -22.65 -0.80 13.20
CA SER A 219 -22.50 0.63 12.95
C SER A 219 -23.59 1.22 12.04
N GLU A 220 -24.17 0.40 11.17
CA GLU A 220 -25.28 0.77 10.29
C GLU A 220 -26.65 0.38 10.89
N GLY A 221 -26.64 -0.19 12.10
CA GLY A 221 -27.84 -0.63 12.80
C GLY A 221 -28.32 -2.00 12.34
N GLU A 222 -27.46 -2.84 11.78
CA GLU A 222 -27.84 -4.17 11.33
C GLU A 222 -26.96 -5.25 11.97
N ALA A 223 -27.47 -6.48 12.05
CA ALA A 223 -26.75 -7.61 12.61
C ALA A 223 -27.31 -8.94 12.11
N CYS A 224 -26.46 -9.96 12.14
CA CYS A 224 -26.80 -11.30 11.69
C CYS A 224 -27.72 -12.06 12.65
N ILE A 225 -28.64 -12.84 12.09
CA ILE A 225 -29.58 -13.66 12.88
C ILE A 225 -29.00 -15.03 13.28
N GLY A 226 -27.83 -15.39 12.74
CA GLY A 226 -27.24 -16.72 12.85
C GLY A 226 -27.81 -17.73 11.85
N ASN A 227 -27.15 -18.89 11.70
CA ASN A 227 -27.56 -20.01 10.83
C ASN A 227 -27.67 -19.68 9.32
N GLY A 228 -26.84 -18.77 8.79
CA GLY A 228 -26.81 -18.44 7.36
C GLY A 228 -28.05 -17.69 6.91
N GLY A 229 -28.53 -16.80 7.79
CA GLY A 229 -29.78 -16.07 7.65
C GLY A 229 -29.61 -14.63 7.19
N ASN A 230 -30.66 -13.83 7.29
CA ASN A 230 -30.64 -12.46 6.80
C ASN A 230 -29.88 -11.50 7.73
N CYS A 231 -29.36 -10.43 7.14
CA CYS A 231 -29.02 -9.22 7.88
C CYS A 231 -30.31 -8.48 8.25
N LEU A 232 -30.53 -8.21 9.54
CA LEU A 232 -31.73 -7.58 10.06
C LEU A 232 -31.36 -6.46 11.04
N LYS A 233 -32.33 -5.64 11.44
CA LYS A 233 -32.10 -4.54 12.39
C LYS A 233 -31.49 -5.07 13.69
N ALA A 234 -30.38 -4.47 14.09
CA ALA A 234 -29.65 -4.81 15.29
C ALA A 234 -30.48 -4.57 16.56
N PHE A 235 -29.97 -5.10 17.66
CA PHE A 235 -30.50 -4.80 18.99
C PHE A 235 -30.61 -3.28 19.23
N GLY A 236 -31.72 -2.84 19.82
CA GLY A 236 -32.00 -1.43 20.14
C GLY A 236 -32.53 -0.60 18.97
N GLN A 237 -32.55 -1.15 17.74
CA GLN A 237 -33.05 -0.42 16.58
C GLN A 237 -34.58 -0.37 16.53
N PRO A 238 -35.16 0.71 15.98
CA PRO A 238 -36.61 0.88 15.91
C PRO A 238 -37.24 -0.14 14.96
N CYS A 239 -38.33 -0.78 15.38
CA CYS A 239 -38.97 -1.85 14.63
C CYS A 239 -40.49 -1.71 14.62
N ALA A 240 -41.14 -2.23 13.57
CA ALA A 240 -42.60 -2.35 13.55
C ALA A 240 -43.06 -3.79 13.86
N THR A 241 -42.32 -4.77 13.35
CA THR A 241 -42.65 -6.20 13.44
C THR A 241 -41.46 -7.05 13.91
N ASN A 242 -41.75 -8.26 14.41
CA ASN A 242 -40.71 -9.18 14.91
C ASN A 242 -39.72 -9.63 13.84
N ILE A 243 -40.13 -9.69 12.58
CA ILE A 243 -39.30 -10.20 11.47
C ILE A 243 -38.22 -9.18 11.03
N GLU A 244 -38.32 -7.93 11.47
CA GLU A 244 -37.32 -6.90 11.16
C GLU A 244 -36.08 -6.99 12.08
N CYS A 245 -36.17 -7.72 13.18
CA CYS A 245 -35.15 -7.71 14.23
C CYS A 245 -34.24 -8.92 14.15
N SER A 246 -32.93 -8.71 14.26
CA SER A 246 -31.95 -9.79 14.38
C SER A 246 -32.12 -10.60 15.67
N THR A 247 -32.69 -9.98 16.69
CA THR A 247 -33.14 -10.63 17.93
C THR A 247 -34.43 -11.45 17.76
N THR A 248 -35.09 -11.38 16.60
CA THR A 248 -36.40 -11.96 16.27
C THR A 248 -37.58 -11.40 17.07
N ARG A 249 -37.36 -10.32 17.85
CA ARG A 249 -38.38 -9.75 18.72
C ARG A 249 -38.37 -8.23 18.70
N CYS A 250 -39.56 -7.67 18.44
CA CYS A 250 -39.84 -6.25 18.43
C CYS A 250 -40.81 -5.91 19.57
N ALA A 251 -40.41 -5.06 20.51
CA ALA A 251 -41.26 -4.67 21.63
C ALA A 251 -40.92 -3.29 22.21
N ASP A 252 -41.84 -2.77 23.01
CA ASP A 252 -41.70 -1.55 23.81
C ASP A 252 -41.73 -1.97 25.29
N PRO A 253 -40.58 -2.41 25.85
CA PRO A 253 -40.55 -2.96 27.20
C PRO A 253 -40.72 -1.89 28.28
N ASP A 254 -40.31 -0.64 28.02
CA ASP A 254 -40.39 0.48 28.97
C ASP A 254 -41.68 1.31 28.85
N MET A 255 -42.60 0.90 27.96
CA MET A 255 -43.91 1.51 27.73
C MET A 255 -43.82 3.00 27.35
N ASN A 256 -42.76 3.39 26.63
CA ASN A 256 -42.53 4.77 26.22
C ASN A 256 -43.19 5.12 24.87
N GLY A 257 -43.83 4.15 24.22
CA GLY A 257 -44.49 4.28 22.92
C GLY A 257 -43.60 3.95 21.72
N SER A 258 -42.33 3.59 21.93
CA SER A 258 -41.34 3.28 20.91
C SER A 258 -40.94 1.80 20.96
N LYS A 259 -41.16 1.08 19.86
CA LYS A 259 -40.76 -0.32 19.76
C LYS A 259 -39.34 -0.44 19.23
N THR A 260 -38.53 -1.24 19.90
CA THR A 260 -37.17 -1.55 19.50
C THR A 260 -36.93 -3.07 19.45
N CYS A 261 -35.87 -3.46 18.76
CA CYS A 261 -35.42 -4.85 18.71
C CYS A 261 -34.83 -5.24 20.07
N VAL A 262 -35.49 -6.17 20.75
CA VAL A 262 -35.19 -6.60 22.12
C VAL A 262 -34.79 -8.07 22.17
N LYS A 263 -34.06 -8.47 23.20
CA LYS A 263 -33.54 -9.82 23.40
C LYS A 263 -34.55 -10.75 24.06
N LEU A 264 -34.42 -12.05 23.80
CA LEU A 264 -35.23 -13.12 24.38
C LEU A 264 -34.67 -13.58 25.73
N VAL A 265 -35.47 -14.35 26.47
CA VAL A 265 -35.07 -14.96 27.73
C VAL A 265 -33.84 -15.85 27.52
N GLY A 266 -32.86 -15.76 28.43
CA GLY A 266 -31.60 -16.50 28.37
C GLY A 266 -30.49 -15.80 27.57
N GLU A 267 -30.78 -14.67 26.92
CA GLU A 267 -29.78 -13.89 26.18
C GLU A 267 -29.10 -12.85 27.07
N PRO A 268 -27.84 -12.48 26.77
CA PRO A 268 -27.08 -11.53 27.58
C PRO A 268 -27.67 -10.12 27.53
N CYS A 269 -27.84 -9.50 28.69
CA CYS A 269 -28.38 -8.15 28.85
C CYS A 269 -27.52 -7.28 29.78
N ALA A 270 -27.55 -5.98 29.53
CA ALA A 270 -26.97 -4.95 30.39
C ALA A 270 -28.06 -4.20 31.17
N LEU A 271 -29.21 -3.96 30.55
CA LEU A 271 -30.34 -3.24 31.14
C LEU A 271 -31.63 -4.08 31.06
N PRO A 272 -32.60 -3.87 31.97
CA PRO A 272 -33.92 -4.50 31.89
C PRO A 272 -34.61 -4.26 30.54
N ALA A 273 -34.51 -3.04 30.00
CA ALA A 273 -35.09 -2.66 28.71
C ALA A 273 -34.46 -3.40 27.50
N ASP A 274 -33.32 -4.07 27.67
CA ASP A 274 -32.75 -4.90 26.62
C ASP A 274 -33.59 -6.16 26.37
N CYS A 275 -34.36 -6.58 27.37
CA CYS A 275 -35.08 -7.84 27.40
C CYS A 275 -36.56 -7.64 27.08
N TYR A 276 -37.14 -8.56 26.32
CA TYR A 276 -38.57 -8.57 26.01
C TYR A 276 -39.46 -8.58 27.26
N THR A 277 -39.00 -9.19 28.35
CA THR A 277 -39.69 -9.28 29.64
C THR A 277 -39.50 -8.05 30.53
N ASN A 278 -38.65 -7.10 30.13
CA ASN A 278 -38.17 -6.01 30.98
C ASN A 278 -37.50 -6.49 32.28
N ILE A 279 -36.83 -7.65 32.24
CA ILE A 279 -36.14 -8.23 33.39
C ILE A 279 -34.75 -8.70 32.97
N CYS A 280 -33.72 -8.07 33.55
CA CYS A 280 -32.32 -8.46 33.39
C CYS A 280 -31.74 -8.85 34.76
N THR A 281 -31.40 -10.12 34.94
CA THR A 281 -30.84 -10.65 36.20
C THR A 281 -29.62 -11.50 35.91
N ASN A 282 -28.54 -11.31 36.67
CA ASN A 282 -27.26 -11.99 36.44
C ASN A 282 -26.77 -11.86 34.98
N SER A 283 -26.94 -10.67 34.39
CA SER A 283 -26.58 -10.37 33.00
C SER A 283 -27.30 -11.21 31.94
N LEU A 284 -28.42 -11.85 32.29
CA LEU A 284 -29.27 -12.60 31.37
C LEU A 284 -30.72 -12.13 31.45
N CYS A 285 -31.41 -12.11 30.32
CA CYS A 285 -32.83 -11.84 30.26
C CYS A 285 -33.60 -12.96 30.98
N ALA A 286 -34.46 -12.60 31.93
CA ALA A 286 -35.19 -13.55 32.77
C ALA A 286 -36.70 -13.39 32.62
N MET A 287 -37.46 -14.31 33.21
CA MET A 287 -38.93 -14.29 33.24
C MET A 287 -39.46 -13.79 34.57
#